data_AF-A0A350QZJ7-F1
#
_entry.id   AF-A0A350QZJ7-F1
#
_cell.length_a   1.000
_cell.length_b   1.000
_cell.length_c   1.000
_cell.angle_alpha   90.00
_cell.angle_beta   90.00
_cell.angle_gamma   90.00
#
_symmetry.space_group_name_H-M   'P 1'
#
loop_
_entity.id
_entity.type
_entity.pdbx_description
1 polymer ?
#
loop_
_entity_poly.entity_id
_entity_poly.type
_entity_poly.pdbx_seq_one_letter_code
_entity_poly.pdbx_strand_id
1 'polypeptide(L)'
;SKFHGESGYQVPLELLVNGSFSKVTFEEPDHWELEKGTLNQTELANGKVVGERGAVTLEQKFSKPIASKTKLIVKATRTDSSSNPIFFKAIWDNGSHSERIHPTIGQVELIVPDGKTMTGIQFNTRANLGVSEVSLREYTGVLKTLTQKRKSLAAAQKKL
;
A
#
# COMPACT_ATOMS: atom_id res chain seq x y z
N SER A 1 22.72 -29.86 24.56
CA SER A 1 22.92 -28.40 24.69
C SER A 1 21.92 -27.70 23.77
N LYS A 2 21.29 -26.64 24.26
CA LYS A 2 20.02 -26.05 23.78
C LYS A 2 20.10 -25.54 22.33
N PHE A 3 19.25 -26.09 21.44
CA PHE A 3 18.81 -25.37 20.25
C PHE A 3 17.70 -24.41 20.68
N HIS A 4 18.04 -23.15 20.92
CA HIS A 4 17.04 -22.09 21.02
C HIS A 4 16.45 -21.88 19.63
N GLY A 5 15.31 -22.53 19.38
CA GLY A 5 14.42 -22.16 18.29
C GLY A 5 13.75 -20.84 18.66
N GLU A 6 14.02 -19.80 17.89
CA GLU A 6 13.14 -18.64 17.69
C GLU A 6 13.75 -17.78 16.57
N SER A 7 13.56 -18.20 15.31
CA SER A 7 13.56 -17.23 14.21
C SER A 7 12.10 -16.84 13.98
N GLY A 8 11.57 -16.05 14.91
CA GLY A 8 10.30 -15.37 14.71
C GLY A 8 10.44 -14.49 13.48
N TYR A 9 9.83 -14.90 12.36
CA TYR A 9 9.76 -14.05 11.18
C TYR A 9 8.91 -12.85 11.54
N GLN A 10 9.55 -11.77 11.99
CA GLN A 10 8.85 -10.54 12.30
C GLN A 10 8.44 -9.91 10.97
N VAL A 11 7.16 -10.08 10.64
CA VAL A 11 6.55 -9.40 9.50
C VAL A 11 6.70 -7.90 9.77
N PRO A 12 7.24 -7.12 8.83
CA PRO A 12 7.36 -5.68 9.00
C PRO A 12 5.99 -5.08 9.36
N LEU A 13 5.99 -4.17 10.33
CA LEU A 13 4.79 -3.52 10.83
C LEU A 13 4.05 -2.84 9.67
N GLU A 14 2.75 -3.04 9.60
CA GLU A 14 1.88 -2.30 8.70
C GLU A 14 1.69 -0.88 9.24
N LEU A 15 2.02 0.11 8.43
CA LEU A 15 1.95 1.52 8.80
C LEU A 15 0.60 2.14 8.43
N LEU A 16 -0.15 1.53 7.51
CA LEU A 16 -1.50 1.98 7.15
C LEU A 16 -2.56 1.31 8.01
N VAL A 17 -3.54 2.08 8.46
CA VAL A 17 -4.73 1.54 9.10
C VAL A 17 -5.80 1.30 8.05
N ASN A 18 -6.49 0.15 8.14
CA ASN A 18 -7.59 -0.20 7.25
C ASN A 18 -7.23 -0.13 5.75
N GLY A 19 -6.00 -0.52 5.40
CA GLY A 19 -5.53 -0.55 4.00
C GLY A 19 -6.28 -1.56 3.11
N SER A 20 -7.02 -2.50 3.71
CA SER A 20 -7.93 -3.42 3.01
C SER A 20 -9.31 -2.81 2.73
N PHE A 21 -9.59 -1.60 3.22
CA PHE A 21 -10.87 -0.90 3.10
C PHE A 21 -12.09 -1.69 3.59
N SER A 22 -11.87 -2.70 4.43
CA SER A 22 -12.92 -3.61 4.90
C SER A 22 -13.84 -2.99 5.96
N LYS A 23 -13.42 -1.87 6.57
CA LYS A 23 -14.22 -1.12 7.53
C LYS A 23 -14.59 0.24 6.91
N VAL A 24 -15.88 0.54 6.86
CA VAL A 24 -16.43 1.76 6.25
C VAL A 24 -17.27 2.48 7.29
N THR A 25 -17.11 3.79 7.41
CA THR A 25 -17.88 4.65 8.32
C THR A 25 -18.60 5.72 7.49
N PHE A 26 -19.93 5.72 7.55
CA PHE A 26 -20.83 6.62 6.81
C PHE A 26 -20.68 6.53 5.28
N GLU A 27 -19.58 7.02 4.70
CA GLU A 27 -19.38 7.17 3.25
C GLU A 27 -17.93 6.94 2.77
N GLU A 28 -16.99 6.72 3.70
CA GLU A 28 -15.55 6.58 3.44
C GLU A 28 -14.94 5.40 4.22
N PRO A 29 -13.80 4.81 3.78
CA PRO A 29 -13.10 3.83 4.59
C PRO A 29 -12.66 4.45 5.92
N ASP A 30 -12.86 3.72 7.03
CA ASP A 30 -12.44 4.17 8.35
C ASP A 30 -10.92 4.50 8.37
N HIS A 31 -10.54 5.61 9.01
CA HIS A 31 -9.18 6.17 9.01
C HIS A 31 -8.63 6.68 7.66
N TRP A 32 -9.48 6.87 6.66
CA TRP A 32 -9.14 7.53 5.42
C TRP A 32 -10.00 8.78 5.23
N GLU A 33 -9.42 9.81 4.63
CA GLU A 33 -10.10 11.06 4.28
C GLU A 33 -10.27 11.12 2.75
N LEU A 34 -11.48 11.38 2.27
CA LEU A 34 -11.76 11.65 0.86
C LEU A 34 -11.42 13.10 0.50
N GLU A 35 -10.21 13.28 -0.02
CA GLU A 35 -9.72 14.60 -0.46
C GLU A 35 -10.43 15.11 -1.72
N LYS A 36 -10.83 14.20 -2.62
CA LYS A 36 -11.46 14.57 -3.90
C LYS A 36 -12.31 13.45 -4.48
N GLY A 37 -13.43 13.84 -5.08
CA GLY A 37 -14.29 12.96 -5.88
C GLY A 37 -15.49 12.46 -5.08
N THR A 38 -16.17 11.44 -5.62
CA THR A 38 -17.31 10.80 -4.97
C THR A 38 -17.12 9.29 -5.06
N LEU A 39 -17.13 8.60 -3.92
CA LEU A 39 -16.98 7.16 -3.85
C LEU A 39 -18.26 6.45 -4.32
N ASN A 40 -18.09 5.38 -5.09
CA ASN A 40 -19.17 4.46 -5.40
C ASN A 40 -19.48 3.63 -4.14
N GLN A 41 -20.59 3.94 -3.47
CA GLN A 41 -20.97 3.32 -2.19
C GLN A 41 -21.21 1.82 -2.30
N THR A 42 -21.69 1.33 -3.46
CA THR A 42 -21.88 -0.11 -3.71
C THR A 42 -20.54 -0.84 -3.76
N GLU A 43 -19.55 -0.31 -4.47
CA GLU A 43 -18.21 -0.92 -4.51
C GLU A 43 -17.49 -0.77 -3.17
N LEU A 44 -17.68 0.35 -2.48
CA LEU A 44 -17.10 0.61 -1.16
C LEU A 44 -17.60 -0.39 -0.11
N ALA A 45 -18.90 -0.72 -0.12
CA ALA A 45 -19.46 -1.78 0.73
C ALA A 45 -18.83 -3.16 0.48
N ASN A 46 -18.21 -3.38 -0.69
CA ASN A 46 -17.47 -4.58 -1.03
C ASN A 46 -15.96 -4.47 -0.75
N GLY A 47 -15.53 -3.46 0.00
CA GLY A 47 -14.12 -3.22 0.36
C GLY A 47 -13.29 -2.67 -0.80
N LYS A 48 -13.90 -1.90 -1.70
CA LYS A 48 -13.21 -1.37 -2.89
C LYS A 48 -13.37 0.14 -2.99
N VAL A 49 -12.25 0.81 -3.21
CA VAL A 49 -12.20 2.23 -3.46
C VAL A 49 -12.32 2.47 -4.95
N VAL A 50 -13.50 2.90 -5.39
CA VAL A 50 -13.83 3.23 -6.78
C VAL A 50 -14.64 4.52 -6.78
N GLY A 51 -14.38 5.43 -7.71
CA GLY A 51 -15.22 6.61 -7.86
C GLY A 51 -16.50 6.33 -8.67
N GLU A 52 -17.58 7.01 -8.33
CA GLU A 52 -18.90 6.82 -8.97
C GLU A 52 -18.91 7.33 -10.42
N ARG A 53 -18.32 8.50 -10.67
CA ARG A 53 -18.32 9.19 -11.98
C ARG A 53 -16.95 9.72 -12.38
N GLY A 54 -15.88 9.26 -11.73
CA GLY A 54 -14.54 9.75 -12.00
C GLY A 54 -13.52 9.31 -10.94
N ALA A 55 -12.36 9.98 -10.95
CA ALA A 55 -11.29 9.69 -10.00
C ALA A 55 -11.69 10.07 -8.57
N VAL A 56 -11.30 9.24 -7.61
CA VAL A 56 -11.27 9.60 -6.20
C VAL A 56 -9.83 9.69 -5.71
N THR A 57 -9.59 10.53 -4.71
CA THR A 57 -8.32 10.62 -3.99
C THR A 57 -8.59 10.38 -2.52
N LEU A 58 -8.00 9.33 -1.96
CA LEU A 58 -8.03 9.06 -0.53
C LEU A 58 -6.68 9.42 0.09
N GLU A 59 -6.70 10.01 1.27
CA GLU A 59 -5.53 10.33 2.07
C GLU A 59 -5.58 9.61 3.42
N GLN A 60 -4.41 9.20 3.89
CA GLN A 60 -4.22 8.84 5.30
C GLN A 60 -3.02 9.61 5.85
N LYS A 61 -3.30 10.47 6.82
CA LYS A 61 -2.29 11.17 7.63
C LYS A 61 -1.78 10.25 8.73
N PHE A 62 -0.48 10.30 9.00
CA PHE A 62 0.14 9.49 10.05
C PHE A 62 0.11 10.24 11.38
N SER A 63 -0.35 9.55 12.43
CA SER A 63 -0.29 10.07 13.80
C SER A 63 1.16 10.27 14.28
N LYS A 64 2.09 9.49 13.74
CA LYS A 64 3.53 9.63 13.96
C LYS A 64 4.25 9.70 12.61
N PRO A 65 4.93 10.82 12.28
CA PRO A 65 5.66 10.93 11.02
C PRO A 65 6.76 9.87 10.88
N ILE A 66 6.98 9.40 9.66
CA ILE A 66 8.06 8.46 9.34
C ILE A 66 9.35 9.27 9.12
N ALA A 67 10.43 8.86 9.79
CA ALA A 67 11.71 9.55 9.78
C ALA A 67 12.38 9.56 8.39
N SER A 68 13.30 10.51 8.19
CA SER A 68 14.17 10.59 7.02
C SER A 68 14.98 9.30 6.82
N LYS A 69 15.34 9.02 5.57
CA LYS A 69 16.15 7.85 5.15
C LYS A 69 15.50 6.48 5.40
N THR A 70 14.29 6.42 5.96
CA THR A 70 13.53 5.18 6.07
C THR A 70 13.20 4.67 4.68
N LYS A 71 13.53 3.40 4.44
CA LYS A 71 13.17 2.67 3.22
C LYS A 71 11.83 1.99 3.45
N LEU A 72 10.93 2.13 2.49
CA LEU A 72 9.56 1.68 2.56
C LEU A 72 9.22 0.86 1.31
N ILE A 73 8.29 -0.08 1.46
CA ILE A 73 7.59 -0.71 0.35
C ILE A 73 6.16 -0.23 0.39
N VAL A 74 5.69 0.30 -0.73
CA VAL A 74 4.28 0.60 -0.97
C VAL A 74 3.73 -0.51 -1.84
N LYS A 75 2.61 -1.13 -1.45
CA LYS A 75 1.86 -2.04 -2.32
C LYS A 75 0.46 -1.51 -2.53
N ALA A 76 -0.06 -1.79 -3.71
CA ALA A 76 -1.45 -1.52 -4.01
C ALA A 76 -1.98 -2.55 -5.02
N THR A 77 -3.19 -3.03 -4.78
CA THR A 77 -3.87 -4.01 -5.59
C THR A 77 -5.11 -3.39 -6.22
N ARG A 78 -5.32 -3.64 -7.51
CA ARG A 78 -6.52 -3.21 -8.22
C ARG A 78 -7.62 -4.25 -8.17
N THR A 79 -8.85 -3.80 -8.35
CA THR A 79 -10.04 -4.66 -8.43
C THR A 79 -10.41 -5.08 -9.84
N ASP A 80 -9.87 -4.40 -10.85
CA ASP A 80 -10.22 -4.60 -12.25
C ASP A 80 -9.00 -5.03 -13.09
N SER A 81 -9.26 -5.45 -14.33
CA SER A 81 -8.24 -6.04 -15.22
C SER A 81 -7.38 -5.04 -15.99
N SER A 82 -7.47 -3.73 -15.75
CA SER A 82 -6.70 -2.75 -16.52
C SER A 82 -5.22 -2.70 -16.12
N SER A 83 -4.36 -2.50 -17.12
CA SER A 83 -2.91 -2.39 -16.98
C SER A 83 -2.43 -0.98 -16.58
N ASN A 84 -3.35 -0.01 -16.45
CA ASN A 84 -2.99 1.34 -16.04
C ASN A 84 -2.37 1.34 -14.63
N PRO A 85 -1.35 2.18 -14.38
CA PRO A 85 -0.74 2.28 -13.06
C PRO A 85 -1.71 2.85 -12.03
N ILE A 86 -1.57 2.38 -10.79
CA ILE A 86 -2.14 3.03 -9.60
C ILE A 86 -1.23 4.20 -9.24
N PHE A 87 -1.82 5.36 -9.00
CA PHE A 87 -1.07 6.54 -8.59
C PHE A 87 -1.11 6.64 -7.08
N PHE A 88 0.06 6.72 -6.46
CA PHE A 88 0.16 7.12 -5.07
C PHE A 88 1.08 8.32 -4.94
N LYS A 89 0.87 9.05 -3.84
CA LYS A 89 1.68 10.20 -3.48
C LYS A 89 2.09 10.07 -2.02
N ALA A 90 3.39 10.10 -1.75
CA ALA A 90 3.90 10.28 -0.41
C ALA A 90 3.90 11.77 -0.06
N ILE A 91 3.35 12.12 1.11
CA ILE A 91 3.29 13.48 1.62
C ILE A 91 4.44 13.67 2.60
N TRP A 92 5.21 14.73 2.39
CA TRP A 92 6.27 15.14 3.30
C TRP A 92 5.79 16.32 4.16
N ASP A 93 6.49 16.59 5.26
CA ASP A 93 6.37 17.85 6.00
C ASP A 93 6.50 19.10 5.12
N ASN A 94 7.36 19.05 4.10
CA ASN A 94 7.49 20.08 3.08
C ASN A 94 7.60 19.46 1.67
N GLY A 95 6.44 19.34 1.02
CA GLY A 95 6.29 18.89 -0.36
C GLY A 95 5.74 17.47 -0.46
N SER A 96 5.88 16.86 -1.64
CA SER A 96 5.41 15.49 -1.86
C SER A 96 6.23 14.79 -2.94
N HIS A 97 6.04 13.48 -3.08
CA HIS A 97 6.58 12.68 -4.16
C HIS A 97 5.48 11.78 -4.71
N SER A 98 5.31 11.75 -6.02
CA SER A 98 4.33 10.88 -6.69
C SER A 98 5.02 9.77 -7.42
N GLU A 99 4.44 8.58 -7.38
CA GLU A 99 4.98 7.40 -8.04
C GLU A 99 3.84 6.49 -8.53
N ARG A 100 4.15 5.65 -9.51
CA ARG A 100 3.22 4.79 -10.23
C ARG A 100 3.48 3.33 -9.87
N ILE A 101 2.48 2.70 -9.25
CA ILE A 101 2.50 1.25 -8.99
C ILE A 101 1.89 0.54 -10.20
N HIS A 102 2.71 -0.15 -10.97
CA HIS A 102 2.24 -0.98 -12.07
C HIS A 102 1.52 -2.22 -11.51
N PRO A 103 0.28 -2.54 -11.93
CA PRO A 103 -0.49 -3.66 -11.37
C PRO A 103 0.19 -5.01 -11.52
N THR A 104 1.01 -5.19 -12.57
CA THR A 104 1.79 -6.41 -12.80
C THR A 104 2.86 -6.68 -11.75
N ILE A 105 3.38 -5.61 -11.11
CA ILE A 105 4.35 -5.71 -10.01
C ILE A 105 3.61 -5.60 -8.66
N GLY A 106 2.62 -4.72 -8.58
CA GLY A 106 1.78 -4.49 -7.39
C GLY A 106 2.49 -3.77 -6.25
N GLN A 107 3.75 -3.32 -6.44
CA GLN A 107 4.52 -2.63 -5.41
C GLN A 107 5.63 -1.75 -5.97
N VAL A 108 6.08 -0.77 -5.17
CA VAL A 108 7.29 0.03 -5.40
C VAL A 108 8.09 0.20 -4.10
N GLU A 109 9.37 0.53 -4.23
CA GLU A 109 10.20 0.97 -3.10
C GLU A 109 10.21 2.50 -3.03
N LEU A 110 10.13 3.04 -1.82
CA LEU A 110 10.17 4.47 -1.54
C LEU A 110 11.21 4.72 -0.46
N ILE A 111 11.98 5.81 -0.57
CA ILE A 111 12.88 6.25 0.49
C ILE A 111 12.45 7.65 0.91
N VAL A 112 12.22 7.86 2.21
CA VAL A 112 11.97 9.21 2.73
C VAL A 112 13.24 10.05 2.53
N PRO A 113 13.19 11.20 1.83
CA PRO A 113 14.38 11.99 1.57
C PRO A 113 15.09 12.46 2.85
N ASP A 114 16.39 12.75 2.73
CA ASP A 114 17.13 13.32 3.86
C ASP A 114 16.58 14.70 4.25
N GLY A 115 16.50 14.97 5.55
CA GLY A 115 15.93 16.22 6.08
C GLY A 115 14.42 16.38 5.89
N LYS A 116 13.69 15.33 5.51
CA LYS A 116 12.22 15.31 5.42
C LYS A 116 11.61 14.24 6.30
N THR A 117 10.37 14.46 6.73
CA THR A 117 9.55 13.43 7.38
C THR A 117 8.33 13.12 6.52
N MET A 118 7.91 11.85 6.45
CA MET A 118 6.67 11.48 5.78
C MET A 118 5.50 11.62 6.75
N THR A 119 4.52 12.41 6.37
CA THR A 119 3.37 12.76 7.20
C THR A 119 2.09 12.08 6.74
N GLY A 120 2.07 11.47 5.55
CA GLY A 120 0.94 10.72 5.07
C GLY A 120 1.13 10.16 3.66
N ILE A 121 0.07 9.54 3.15
CA ILE A 121 0.01 9.00 1.79
C ILE A 121 -1.34 9.32 1.15
N GLN A 122 -1.34 9.55 -0.17
CA GLN A 122 -2.56 9.60 -0.97
C GLN A 122 -2.57 8.48 -2.01
N PHE A 123 -3.75 7.94 -2.29
CA PHE A 123 -4.02 7.05 -3.43
C PHE A 123 -5.07 7.67 -4.34
N ASN A 124 -4.83 7.60 -5.65
CA ASN A 124 -5.75 8.10 -6.65
C ASN A 124 -6.16 7.00 -7.63
N THR A 125 -7.47 6.79 -7.77
CA THR A 125 -8.08 5.72 -8.59
C THR A 125 -8.16 6.06 -10.07
N ARG A 126 -7.69 7.24 -10.52
CA ARG A 126 -7.71 7.75 -11.90
C ARG A 126 -8.90 7.26 -12.75
N ALA A 127 -9.94 8.10 -12.86
CA ALA A 127 -11.24 7.67 -13.34
C ALA A 127 -11.79 6.56 -12.44
N ASN A 128 -12.40 5.52 -13.01
CA ASN A 128 -13.17 4.54 -12.26
C ASN A 128 -12.35 3.28 -11.99
N LEU A 129 -11.02 3.38 -11.87
CA LEU A 129 -10.13 2.23 -11.75
C LEU A 129 -9.95 1.87 -10.28
N GLY A 130 -10.56 0.78 -9.85
CA GLY A 130 -10.70 0.47 -8.44
C GLY A 130 -9.43 -0.06 -7.77
N VAL A 131 -9.29 0.26 -6.48
CA VAL A 131 -8.24 -0.24 -5.59
C VAL A 131 -8.90 -1.03 -4.46
N SER A 132 -8.42 -2.25 -4.20
CA SER A 132 -8.95 -3.14 -3.15
C SER A 132 -8.06 -3.25 -1.93
N GLU A 133 -6.77 -2.97 -2.08
CA GLU A 133 -5.83 -3.10 -0.97
C GLU A 133 -4.66 -2.16 -1.17
N VAL A 134 -4.22 -1.53 -0.09
CA VAL A 134 -2.97 -0.77 0.00
C VAL A 134 -2.20 -1.17 1.24
N SER A 135 -0.88 -1.20 1.15
CA SER A 135 0.00 -1.40 2.31
C SER A 135 1.23 -0.52 2.22
N LEU A 136 1.73 -0.11 3.39
CA LEU A 136 2.98 0.63 3.55
C LEU A 136 3.76 0.00 4.69
N ARG A 137 4.97 -0.46 4.39
CA ARG A 137 5.82 -1.14 5.38
C ARG A 137 7.25 -0.70 5.27
N GLU A 138 7.97 -0.75 6.38
CA GLU A 138 9.42 -0.61 6.34
C GLU A 138 10.07 -1.75 5.55
N TYR A 139 11.03 -1.38 4.72
CA TYR A 139 11.87 -2.31 4.00
C TYR A 139 12.93 -2.87 4.96
N THR A 140 12.67 -4.05 5.52
CA THR A 140 13.61 -4.72 6.43
C THR A 140 14.56 -5.70 5.72
N GLY A 141 14.57 -5.76 4.39
CA GLY A 141 15.34 -6.74 3.61
C GLY A 141 14.79 -8.17 3.65
N VAL A 142 13.94 -8.53 4.62
CA VAL A 142 13.34 -9.87 4.80
C VAL A 142 12.43 -10.27 3.63
N LEU A 143 11.80 -9.31 2.96
CA LEU A 143 10.92 -9.57 1.81
C LEU A 143 11.66 -10.14 0.59
N LYS A 144 12.95 -9.81 0.39
CA LYS A 144 13.78 -10.45 -0.64
C LYS A 144 13.96 -11.94 -0.35
N THR A 145 14.16 -12.30 0.91
CA THR A 145 14.32 -13.69 1.36
C THR A 145 13.03 -14.49 1.17
N LEU A 146 11.85 -13.91 1.49
CA LEU A 146 10.55 -14.54 1.26
C LEU A 146 10.23 -14.73 -0.22
N THR A 147 10.54 -13.74 -1.06
CA THR A 147 10.34 -13.81 -2.51
C THR A 147 11.27 -14.85 -3.14
N GLN A 148 12.54 -14.92 -2.72
CA GLN A 148 13.46 -15.98 -3.14
C GLN A 148 12.97 -17.35 -2.71
N LYS A 149 12.50 -17.52 -1.46
CA LYS A 149 11.97 -18.79 -0.97
C LYS A 149 10.71 -19.24 -1.71
N ARG A 150 9.81 -18.33 -2.06
CA ARG A 150 8.64 -18.65 -2.90
C ARG A 150 9.05 -19.06 -4.32
N LYS A 151 10.01 -18.35 -4.93
CA LYS A 151 10.54 -18.72 -6.25
C LYS A 151 11.23 -20.09 -6.22
N SER A 152 12.03 -20.39 -5.19
CA SER A 152 12.67 -21.70 -5.06
C SER A 152 11.65 -22.81 -4.82
N LEU A 153 10.60 -22.56 -4.04
CA LEU A 153 9.52 -23.52 -3.81
C LEU A 153 8.74 -23.84 -5.10
N ALA A 154 8.36 -22.80 -5.85
CA ALA A 154 7.68 -22.98 -7.13
C ALA A 154 8.56 -23.70 -8.17
N ALA A 155 9.87 -23.45 -8.15
CA ALA A 155 10.82 -24.15 -9.01
C ALA A 155 11.00 -25.63 -8.61
N ALA A 156 10.99 -25.94 -7.31
CA ALA A 156 11.05 -27.30 -6.81
C ALA A 156 9.78 -28.10 -7.14
N GLN A 157 8.61 -27.47 -7.04
CA GLN A 157 7.32 -28.08 -7.41
C GLN A 157 7.19 -28.38 -8.90
N LYS A 158 7.90 -27.64 -9.78
CA LYS A 158 7.94 -27.92 -11.24
C LYS A 158 8.86 -29.08 -11.65
N LYS A 159 9.68 -29.58 -10.73
CA LYS A 159 10.65 -30.67 -10.98
C LYS A 159 10.18 -32.02 -10.42
N LEU A 160 9.02 -32.07 -9.79
CA LEU A 160 8.28 -33.27 -9.39
C LEU A 160 7.18 -33.53 -10.42
#